data_AF-A0A3D4UKJ4-F1
#
_entry.id   AF-A0A3D4UKJ4-F1
#
_cell.length_a   1.000
_cell.length_b   1.000
_cell.length_c   1.000
_cell.angle_alpha   90.00
_cell.angle_beta   90.00
_cell.angle_gamma   90.00
#
_symmetry.space_group_name_H-M   'P 1'
#
loop_
_entity.id
_entity.type
_entity.pdbx_description
1 polymer ?
#
loop_
_entity_poly.entity_id
_entity_poly.type
_entity_poly.pdbx_seq_one_letter_code
_entity_poly.pdbx_strand_id
1 'polypeptide(L)'
;MYLFAVLFMFFVGGLAALFVRYELLDPIRDQIVQTVDANGDLVTTTTTTGESLKELFGGLTSDLTGTQIYNRTFTLHGAVMVFMFIVPSIPASLGNFFLPIMVGAKDVAFPRLNLLSWYVYVFGCIFGILSILMGGV
;
A
#
# COMPACT_ATOMS: atom_id res chain seq x y z
N MET A 1 -8.60 -20.39 -3.93
CA MET A 1 -7.27 -19.73 -3.98
C MET A 1 -7.41 -18.22 -4.21
N TYR A 2 -8.04 -17.76 -5.30
CA TYR A 2 -8.32 -16.33 -5.56
C TYR A 2 -8.97 -15.57 -4.40
N LEU A 3 -10.07 -16.09 -3.86
CA LEU A 3 -10.81 -15.41 -2.79
C LEU A 3 -9.96 -15.12 -1.56
N PHE A 4 -9.10 -16.07 -1.16
CA PHE A 4 -8.21 -15.89 -0.01
C PHE A 4 -7.13 -14.83 -0.27
N ALA A 5 -6.48 -14.85 -1.44
CA ALA A 5 -5.44 -13.88 -1.76
C ALA A 5 -5.98 -12.47 -1.97
N VAL A 6 -7.15 -12.33 -2.62
CA VAL A 6 -7.83 -11.05 -2.80
C VAL A 6 -8.25 -10.46 -1.45
N LEU A 7 -8.74 -11.29 -0.52
CA LEU A 7 -9.07 -10.85 0.84
C LEU A 7 -7.82 -10.44 1.62
N PHE A 8 -6.71 -11.19 1.51
CA PHE A 8 -5.45 -10.80 2.11
C PHE A 8 -4.97 -9.43 1.60
N MET A 9 -5.02 -9.21 0.28
CA MET A 9 -4.67 -7.91 -0.33
C MET A 9 -5.62 -6.79 0.08
N PHE A 10 -6.90 -7.08 0.31
CA PHE A 10 -7.84 -6.13 0.89
C PHE A 10 -7.41 -5.66 2.28
N PHE A 11 -6.94 -6.57 3.15
CA PHE A 11 -6.42 -6.19 4.46
C PHE A 11 -5.13 -5.38 4.34
N VAL A 12 -4.21 -5.75 3.45
CA VAL A 12 -2.97 -4.98 3.20
C VAL A 12 -3.28 -3.56 2.71
N GLY A 13 -4.14 -3.43 1.69
CA GLY A 13 -4.58 -2.13 1.17
C GLY A 13 -5.37 -1.34 2.21
N GLY A 14 -6.23 -1.99 2.98
CA GLY A 14 -7.02 -1.37 4.06
C GLY A 14 -6.15 -0.85 5.20
N LEU A 15 -5.11 -1.59 5.58
CA LEU A 15 -4.13 -1.16 6.57
C LEU A 15 -3.33 0.05 6.08
N ALA A 16 -2.93 0.08 4.81
CA ALA A 16 -2.30 1.26 4.21
C ALA A 16 -3.21 2.51 4.26
N ALA A 17 -4.52 2.34 4.06
CA ALA A 17 -5.49 3.42 4.22
C ALA A 17 -5.56 3.93 5.67
N LEU A 18 -5.42 3.00 6.62
CA LEU A 18 -5.41 3.31 8.04
C LEU A 18 -4.17 4.14 8.39
N PHE A 19 -2.99 3.78 7.87
CA PHE A 19 -1.77 4.59 8.03
C PHE A 19 -1.90 6.00 7.45
N VAL A 20 -2.47 6.14 6.25
CA VAL A 20 -2.75 7.47 5.67
C VAL A 20 -3.68 8.29 6.58
N ARG A 21 -4.68 7.65 7.19
CA ARG A 21 -5.57 8.32 8.14
C ARG A 21 -4.87 8.67 9.45
N TYR A 22 -3.94 7.84 9.94
CA TYR A 22 -3.14 8.15 11.13
C TYR A 22 -2.28 9.39 10.93
N GLU A 23 -1.64 9.54 9.77
CA GLU A 23 -0.85 10.75 9.44
C GLU A 23 -1.72 12.01 9.33
N LEU A 24 -3.00 11.87 9.00
CA LEU A 24 -3.93 13.01 8.95
C LEU A 24 -4.52 13.41 10.30
N LEU A 25 -4.29 12.64 11.38
CA LEU A 25 -4.81 12.97 12.72
C LEU A 25 -3.98 14.06 13.40
N ASP A 26 -2.65 14.02 13.25
CA ASP A 26 -1.77 15.07 13.75
C ASP A 26 -1.20 15.89 12.58
N PRO A 27 -1.57 17.17 12.44
CA PRO A 27 -1.09 17.99 11.35
C PRO A 27 0.41 18.23 11.50
N ILE A 28 1.18 18.01 10.43
CA ILE A 28 2.60 18.34 10.36
C ILE A 28 2.79 19.81 10.73
N ARG A 29 3.56 20.06 11.80
CA ARG A 29 3.88 21.40 12.29
C ARG A 29 5.38 21.58 12.21
N ASP A 30 5.78 22.54 11.40
CA ASP A 30 7.15 23.01 11.40
C ASP A 30 7.32 24.01 12.56
N GLN A 31 7.81 23.53 13.71
CA GLN A 31 8.18 24.44 14.78
C GLN A 31 9.59 24.95 14.51
N ILE A 32 9.63 26.14 13.93
CA ILE A 32 10.84 26.95 13.84
C ILE A 32 11.14 27.46 15.25
N VAL A 33 11.94 26.71 16.01
CA VAL A 33 12.43 27.13 17.32
C VAL A 33 13.78 27.78 17.13
N GLN A 34 13.80 29.11 17.19
CA GLN A 34 15.03 29.88 17.13
C GLN A 34 15.65 29.90 18.53
N THR A 35 16.64 29.05 18.76
CA THR A 35 17.40 29.01 20.01
C THR A 35 18.68 29.82 19.85
N VAL A 36 19.01 30.61 20.86
CA VAL A 36 20.30 31.30 20.92
C VAL A 36 21.35 30.27 21.36
N ASP A 37 22.33 29.98 20.51
CA ASP A 37 23.46 29.12 20.85
C ASP A 37 24.34 29.81 21.92
N ALA A 38 25.21 29.04 22.58
CA ALA A 38 26.16 29.51 23.59
C ALA A 38 27.07 30.67 23.10
N ASN A 39 27.19 30.85 21.78
CA ASN A 39 27.96 31.92 21.13
C ASN A 39 27.13 33.19 20.82
N GLY A 40 25.84 33.22 21.19
CA GLY A 40 24.94 34.34 20.90
C GLY A 40 24.38 34.35 19.47
N ASP A 41 24.64 33.31 18.66
CA ASP A 41 24.08 33.17 17.32
C ASP A 41 22.65 32.61 17.37
N LEU A 42 21.83 33.08 16.44
CA LEU A 42 20.45 32.62 16.27
C LEU A 42 20.44 31.30 15.50
N VAL A 43 20.49 30.19 16.21
CA VAL A 43 20.37 28.87 15.61
C VAL A 43 18.90 28.51 15.47
N THR A 44 18.43 28.49 14.22
CA THR A 44 17.10 28.04 13.86
C THR A 44 17.05 26.51 13.88
N THR A 45 16.55 25.92 14.98
CA THR A 45 16.31 24.48 15.06
C THR A 45 14.87 24.19 14.64
N THR A 46 14.73 23.67 13.43
CA THR A 46 13.45 23.26 12.87
C THR A 46 13.05 21.90 13.42
N THR A 47 12.14 21.88 14.41
CA THR A 47 11.59 20.63 14.96
C THR A 47 10.27 20.34 14.25
N THR A 48 10.27 19.40 13.31
CA THR A 48 9.06 18.93 12.63
C THR A 48 8.30 17.98 13.55
N THR A 49 7.20 18.45 14.15
CA THR A 49 6.28 17.59 14.93
C THR A 49 5.16 17.07 14.03
N GLY A 50 4.74 15.81 14.23
CA GLY A 50 3.64 15.20 13.48
C GLY A 50 4.05 14.21 12.36
N GLU A 51 5.33 13.84 12.24
CA GLU A 51 5.76 12.79 11.28
C GLU A 51 5.61 11.38 11.87
N SER A 52 4.40 11.03 12.33
CA SER A 52 4.09 9.77 13.02
C SER A 52 4.45 8.52 12.21
N LEU A 53 4.26 8.58 10.89
CA LEU A 53 4.68 7.51 9.98
C LEU A 53 6.20 7.41 9.85
N LYS A 54 6.93 8.53 9.89
CA LYS A 54 8.39 8.51 9.81
C LYS A 54 9.01 8.00 11.12
N GLU A 55 8.38 8.24 12.27
CA GLU A 55 8.83 7.63 13.53
C GLU A 55 8.61 6.11 13.54
N LEU A 56 7.51 5.62 12.96
CA LEU A 56 7.20 4.19 12.85
C LEU A 56 8.07 3.46 11.80
N PHE A 57 8.34 4.11 10.66
CA PHE A 57 9.03 3.51 9.50
C PHE A 57 10.48 4.00 9.30
N GLY A 58 10.96 4.94 10.11
CA GLY A 58 12.27 5.59 9.98
C GLY A 58 13.47 4.65 10.12
N GLY A 59 13.28 3.47 10.72
CA GLY A 59 14.29 2.41 10.75
C GLY A 59 14.54 1.73 9.41
N LEU A 60 13.63 1.86 8.43
CA LEU A 60 13.78 1.29 7.07
C LEU A 60 14.17 2.33 6.02
N THR A 61 13.93 3.62 6.26
CA THR A 61 14.09 4.68 5.26
C THR A 61 14.60 5.98 5.89
N SER A 62 15.90 6.04 6.17
CA SER A 62 16.56 7.20 6.80
C SER A 62 16.54 8.47 5.95
N ASP A 63 16.38 8.33 4.63
CA ASP A 63 16.50 9.42 3.66
C ASP A 63 15.15 9.99 3.18
N LEU A 64 14.01 9.46 3.65
CA LEU A 64 12.69 9.90 3.21
C LEU A 64 12.09 10.95 4.13
N THR A 65 11.53 12.00 3.53
CA THR A 65 10.70 12.99 4.25
C THR A 65 9.31 12.41 4.56
N GLY A 66 8.62 12.90 5.60
CA GLY A 66 7.26 12.45 5.93
C GLY A 66 6.29 12.60 4.75
N THR A 67 6.45 13.65 3.95
CA THR A 67 5.68 13.85 2.71
C THR A 67 5.91 12.76 1.66
N GLN A 68 7.15 12.27 1.50
CA GLN A 68 7.45 11.17 0.58
C GLN A 68 6.84 9.85 1.06
N ILE A 69 6.88 9.59 2.37
CA ILE A 69 6.26 8.40 2.98
C ILE A 69 4.73 8.44 2.79
N TYR A 70 4.11 9.61 2.96
CA TYR A 70 2.68 9.80 2.69
C TYR A 70 2.33 9.49 1.23
N ASN A 71 3.05 10.07 0.27
CA ASN A 71 2.79 9.87 -1.17
C ASN A 71 2.95 8.41 -1.59
N ARG A 72 3.96 7.72 -1.05
CA ARG A 72 4.17 6.27 -1.26
C ARG A 72 3.04 5.45 -0.67
N THR A 73 2.64 5.73 0.57
CA THR A 73 1.57 4.98 1.25
C THR A 73 0.22 5.19 0.56
N PHE A 74 -0.08 6.42 0.10
CA PHE A 74 -1.28 6.73 -0.67
C PHE A 74 -1.30 5.98 -2.01
N THR A 75 -0.18 5.99 -2.74
CA THR A 75 -0.07 5.27 -4.02
C THR A 75 -0.18 3.76 -3.81
N LEU A 76 0.45 3.23 -2.76
CA LEU A 76 0.36 1.81 -2.39
C LEU A 76 -1.09 1.40 -2.12
N HIS A 77 -1.82 2.17 -1.32
CA HIS A 77 -3.23 1.92 -1.05
C HIS A 77 -4.06 1.86 -2.34
N GLY A 78 -3.94 2.89 -3.19
CA GLY A 78 -4.71 2.99 -4.43
C GLY A 78 -4.38 1.87 -5.42
N ALA A 79 -3.09 1.58 -5.64
CA ALA A 79 -2.65 0.56 -6.58
C ALA A 79 -3.09 -0.85 -6.14
N VAL A 80 -2.94 -1.19 -4.86
CA VAL A 80 -3.39 -2.48 -4.31
C VAL A 80 -4.90 -2.62 -4.40
N MET A 81 -5.66 -1.58 -4.06
CA MET A 81 -7.12 -1.63 -4.10
C MET A 81 -7.68 -1.76 -5.52
N VAL A 82 -7.13 -1.03 -6.51
CA VAL A 82 -7.63 -1.09 -7.89
C VAL A 82 -7.18 -2.39 -8.58
N PHE A 83 -5.88 -2.66 -8.61
CA PHE A 83 -5.35 -3.73 -9.46
C PHE A 83 -5.30 -5.10 -8.78
N MET A 84 -5.05 -5.15 -7.47
CA MET A 84 -4.89 -6.42 -6.75
C MET A 84 -6.17 -6.87 -6.04
N PHE A 85 -7.13 -5.96 -5.82
CA PHE A 85 -8.42 -6.25 -5.20
C PHE A 85 -9.59 -6.12 -6.18
N ILE A 86 -9.93 -4.92 -6.68
CA ILE A 86 -11.16 -4.69 -7.48
C ILE A 86 -11.16 -5.54 -8.75
N VAL A 87 -10.13 -5.43 -9.59
CA VAL A 87 -10.05 -6.13 -10.88
C VAL A 87 -10.15 -7.66 -10.76
N PRO A 88 -9.42 -8.34 -9.86
CA PRO A 88 -9.52 -9.81 -9.71
C PRO A 88 -10.69 -10.28 -8.85
N SER A 89 -11.26 -9.43 -7.97
CA SER A 89 -12.34 -9.85 -7.07
C SER A 89 -13.55 -10.40 -7.81
N ILE A 90 -14.11 -9.64 -8.76
CA ILE A 90 -15.36 -10.04 -9.44
C ILE A 90 -15.09 -11.15 -10.48
N PRO A 91 -14.18 -11.00 -11.45
CA PRO A 91 -14.03 -11.96 -12.55
C PRO A 91 -13.26 -13.22 -12.12
N ALA A 92 -12.16 -13.07 -11.37
CA ALA A 92 -11.28 -14.19 -11.06
C ALA A 92 -11.69 -14.96 -9.79
N SER A 93 -12.27 -14.29 -8.79
CA SER A 93 -12.73 -14.97 -7.58
C SER A 93 -14.18 -15.46 -7.69
N LEU A 94 -15.13 -14.58 -8.02
CA LEU A 94 -16.54 -14.97 -8.12
C LEU A 94 -16.83 -15.66 -9.46
N GLY A 95 -16.28 -15.17 -10.56
CA GLY A 95 -16.45 -15.78 -11.88
C GLY A 95 -15.99 -17.24 -11.93
N ASN A 96 -14.81 -17.58 -11.42
CA ASN A 96 -14.34 -18.97 -11.40
C ASN A 96 -15.19 -19.91 -10.54
N PHE A 97 -15.89 -19.40 -9.53
CA PHE A 97 -16.73 -20.22 -8.66
C PHE A 97 -18.17 -20.34 -9.16
N PHE A 98 -18.79 -19.21 -9.54
CA PHE A 98 -20.20 -19.15 -9.90
C PHE A 98 -20.47 -19.45 -11.38
N LEU A 99 -19.56 -19.10 -12.29
CA LEU A 99 -19.81 -19.22 -13.72
C LEU A 99 -20.01 -20.69 -14.19
N PRO A 100 -19.23 -21.69 -13.71
CA PRO A 100 -19.50 -23.09 -14.06
C PRO A 100 -20.85 -23.58 -13.50
N ILE A 101 -21.20 -23.16 -12.28
CA ILE A 101 -22.46 -23.51 -11.62
C ILE A 101 -23.66 -22.94 -12.38
N MET A 102 -23.57 -21.67 -12.83
CA MET A 102 -24.63 -21.00 -13.59
C MET A 102 -24.86 -21.63 -14.97
N VAL A 103 -23.82 -22.15 -15.61
CA VAL A 103 -23.89 -22.78 -16.94
C VAL A 103 -24.17 -24.29 -16.85
N GLY A 104 -24.21 -24.87 -15.64
CA GLY A 104 -24.39 -26.31 -15.44
C GLY A 104 -23.20 -27.15 -15.94
N ALA A 105 -22.04 -26.52 -16.13
CA ALA A 105 -20.82 -27.19 -16.58
C ALA A 105 -20.06 -27.77 -15.39
N LYS A 106 -19.46 -28.95 -15.58
CA LYS A 106 -18.65 -29.63 -14.54
C LYS A 106 -17.34 -28.89 -14.23
N ASP A 107 -16.78 -28.15 -15.19
CA ASP A 107 -15.51 -27.43 -15.05
C ASP A 107 -15.43 -26.26 -16.04
N VAL A 108 -14.44 -25.38 -15.88
CA VAL A 108 -14.10 -24.33 -16.85
C VAL A 108 -13.55 -24.93 -18.14
N ALA A 109 -13.78 -24.26 -19.28
CA ALA A 109 -13.39 -24.77 -20.60
C ALA A 109 -11.88 -25.07 -20.74
N PHE A 110 -11.03 -24.36 -20.00
CA PHE A 110 -9.58 -24.55 -20.01
C PHE A 110 -9.00 -24.60 -18.58
N PRO A 111 -8.99 -25.78 -17.92
CA PRO A 111 -8.54 -25.90 -16.53
C PRO A 111 -7.07 -25.50 -16.31
N ARG A 112 -6.19 -25.80 -17.28
CA ARG A 112 -4.77 -25.43 -17.21
C ARG A 112 -4.54 -23.92 -17.31
N LEU A 113 -5.35 -23.22 -18.09
CA LEU A 113 -5.22 -21.77 -18.28
C LEU A 113 -5.73 -21.00 -17.07
N ASN A 114 -6.75 -21.53 -16.37
CA ASN A 114 -7.18 -20.99 -15.09
C ASN A 114 -6.04 -21.04 -14.05
N LEU A 115 -5.36 -22.18 -13.92
CA LEU A 115 -4.18 -22.30 -13.05
C LEU A 115 -3.05 -21.35 -13.46
N LEU A 116 -2.80 -21.13 -14.75
CA LEU A 116 -1.80 -20.14 -15.20
C LEU A 116 -2.16 -18.73 -14.73
N SER A 117 -3.43 -18.33 -14.84
CA SER A 117 -3.87 -17.00 -14.40
C SER A 117 -3.67 -16.77 -12.89
N TRP A 118 -3.69 -17.85 -12.09
CA TRP A 118 -3.40 -17.78 -10.65
C TRP A 118 -1.92 -17.41 -10.41
N TYR A 119 -1.00 -18.07 -11.11
CA TYR A 119 0.43 -17.77 -10.99
C TYR A 119 0.76 -16.35 -11.47
N VAL A 120 0.17 -15.91 -12.59
CA VAL A 120 0.35 -14.54 -13.10
C VAL A 120 -0.16 -13.50 -12.10
N TYR A 121 -1.31 -13.77 -11.45
CA TYR A 121 -1.84 -12.89 -10.42
C TYR A 121 -0.88 -12.78 -9.22
N VAL A 122 -0.40 -13.91 -8.68
CA VAL A 122 0.51 -13.92 -7.53
C VAL A 122 1.82 -13.21 -7.88
N PHE A 123 2.39 -13.48 -9.06
CA PHE A 123 3.60 -12.82 -9.54
C PHE A 123 3.40 -11.30 -9.70
N GLY A 124 2.28 -10.88 -10.30
CA GLY A 124 1.94 -9.47 -10.45
C GLY A 124 1.73 -8.75 -9.13
N CYS A 125 1.15 -9.41 -8.12
CA CYS A 125 1.01 -8.86 -6.78
C CYS A 125 2.38 -8.61 -6.12
N ILE A 126 3.26 -9.62 -6.17
CA ILE A 126 4.60 -9.51 -5.60
C ILE A 126 5.39 -8.40 -6.30
N PHE A 127 5.37 -8.38 -7.63
CA PHE A 127 6.07 -7.36 -8.42
C PHE A 127 5.55 -5.95 -8.17
N GLY A 128 4.22 -5.77 -8.11
CA GLY A 128 3.61 -4.47 -7.86
C GLY A 128 3.94 -3.92 -6.46
N ILE A 129 3.91 -4.77 -5.43
CA ILE A 129 4.28 -4.37 -4.07
C ILE A 129 5.77 -4.03 -3.99
N LEU A 130 6.64 -4.85 -4.58
CA LEU A 130 8.09 -4.60 -4.62
C LEU A 130 8.43 -3.30 -5.33
N SER A 131 7.76 -3.00 -6.45
CA SER A 131 7.97 -1.76 -7.22
C SER A 131 7.73 -0.51 -6.37
N ILE A 132 6.65 -0.51 -5.60
CA ILE A 132 6.29 0.63 -4.75
C ILE A 132 7.25 0.75 -3.55
N LEU A 133 7.67 -0.39 -2.97
CA LEU A 133 8.65 -0.42 -1.88
C LEU A 133 10.05 0.05 -2.30
N MET A 134 10.49 -0.30 -3.51
CA MET A 134 11.81 0.10 -4.05
C MET A 134 11.86 1.56 -4.52
N GLY A 135 10.84 2.36 -4.25
CA GLY A 135 10.83 3.79 -4.56
C GLY A 135 10.41 4.11 -5.99
N GLY A 136 9.49 3.31 -6.56
CA GLY A 136 8.81 3.66 -7.81
C GLY A 136 7.99 4.97 -7.75
N VAL A 137 7.89 5.61 -6.57
CA VAL A 137 7.29 6.94 -6.32
C VAL A 137 8.09 7.68 -5.24
#